data_AF-A0A060SLQ7-F1
#
_entry.id   AF-A0A060SLQ7-F1
#
_cell.length_a   1.000
_cell.length_b   1.000
_cell.length_c   1.000
_cell.angle_alpha   90.00
_cell.angle_beta   90.00
_cell.angle_gamma   90.00
#
_symmetry.space_group_name_H-M   'P 1'
#
loop_
_entity.id
_entity.type
_entity.pdbx_description
1 polymer ?
#
loop_
_entity_poly.entity_id
_entity_poly.type
_entity_poly.pdbx_seq_one_letter_code
_entity_poly.pdbx_strand_id
1 'polypeptide(L)'
;MWCDNCLLLLPLRGGAIAWGVIMFLYSLAGGIFLLNWGEYLFFVFPEWQIYGGIGIGVAVAAALSILALSNRSYIWTRVCKFIWPFVIVICAVRAIIMIVELQRGKDKIQWECENGGQLWTDSAEAGYGGSASFPTGFCTTGFSSIYAAFIVGLLVDLAFQMYMFFLVWRFQKRLEHYQNMKARLPSCLTDRMDLSMPRGRRSESELARAASVDRGR
;
A
#
# COMPACT_ATOMS: atom_id res chain seq x y z
N MET A 1 -18.49 24.47 7.99
CA MET A 1 -18.24 23.39 8.95
C MET A 1 -18.36 22.08 8.19
N TRP A 2 -17.24 21.54 7.72
CA TRP A 2 -17.20 20.22 7.08
C TRP A 2 -17.07 19.19 8.19
N CYS A 3 -18.08 18.36 8.38
CA CYS A 3 -18.12 17.39 9.47
C CYS A 3 -16.86 16.52 9.49
N ASP A 4 -16.23 16.48 10.67
CA ASP A 4 -15.10 15.60 10.99
C ASP A 4 -15.43 14.10 10.84
N ASN A 5 -16.71 13.74 10.71
CA ASN A 5 -17.20 12.35 10.61
C ASN A 5 -18.16 12.06 9.45
N CYS A 6 -18.48 13.00 8.56
CA CYS A 6 -19.30 12.65 7.39
C CYS A 6 -18.44 11.88 6.38
N LEU A 7 -18.78 10.59 6.19
CA LEU A 7 -18.17 9.61 5.26
C LEU A 7 -16.92 8.85 5.74
N LEU A 8 -16.67 8.76 7.05
CA LEU A 8 -15.54 7.97 7.60
C LEU A 8 -16.03 6.71 8.31
N LEU A 9 -15.61 5.54 7.82
CA LEU A 9 -15.73 4.28 8.57
C LEU A 9 -14.73 4.22 9.74
N LEU A 10 -13.66 5.05 9.75
CA LEU A 10 -12.56 5.02 10.73
C LEU A 10 -12.01 6.43 11.04
N PRO A 11 -11.42 6.70 12.23
CA PRO A 11 -10.89 8.02 12.60
C PRO A 11 -9.76 8.51 11.67
N LEU A 12 -9.80 9.80 11.29
CA LEU A 12 -9.03 10.40 10.18
C LEU A 12 -7.51 10.11 10.12
N ARG A 13 -6.86 9.86 11.26
CA ARG A 13 -5.40 9.58 11.31
C ARG A 13 -5.12 8.09 11.51
N GLY A 14 -5.64 7.51 12.60
CA GLY A 14 -5.43 6.10 12.90
C GLY A 14 -6.06 5.17 11.87
N GLY A 15 -7.24 5.53 11.38
CA GLY A 15 -7.97 4.80 10.34
C GLY A 15 -7.25 4.77 9.00
N ALA A 16 -6.65 5.89 8.59
CA ALA A 16 -5.91 5.96 7.33
C ALA A 16 -4.55 5.24 7.41
N ILE A 17 -3.91 5.23 8.59
CA ILE A 17 -2.70 4.42 8.81
C ILE A 17 -3.06 2.93 8.81
N ALA A 18 -4.11 2.52 9.53
CA ALA A 18 -4.57 1.14 9.55
C ALA A 18 -4.95 0.64 8.14
N TRP A 19 -5.65 1.47 7.36
CA TRP A 19 -5.97 1.17 5.97
C TRP A 19 -4.72 0.99 5.10
N GLY A 20 -3.74 1.88 5.25
CA GLY A 20 -2.45 1.77 4.58
C GLY A 20 -1.71 0.48 4.92
N VAL A 21 -1.74 0.04 6.19
CA VAL A 21 -1.12 -1.22 6.62
C VAL A 21 -1.83 -2.44 6.01
N ILE A 22 -3.16 -2.44 6.00
CA ILE A 22 -3.96 -3.51 5.38
C ILE A 22 -3.61 -3.61 3.88
N MET A 23 -3.60 -2.48 3.17
CA MET A 23 -3.20 -2.45 1.76
C MET A 23 -1.76 -2.92 1.55
N PHE A 24 -0.82 -2.47 2.38
CA PHE A 24 0.57 -2.89 2.30
C PHE A 24 0.70 -4.41 2.38
N LEU A 25 0.07 -5.03 3.38
CA LEU A 25 0.10 -6.48 3.57
C LEU A 25 -0.61 -7.22 2.43
N TYR A 26 -1.77 -6.72 2.00
CA TYR A 26 -2.55 -7.32 0.92
C TYR A 26 -1.81 -7.29 -0.41
N SER A 27 -1.29 -6.13 -0.82
CA SER A 27 -0.55 -5.98 -2.09
C SER A 27 0.80 -6.70 -2.06
N LEU A 28 1.47 -6.78 -0.90
CA LEU A 28 2.69 -7.56 -0.74
C LEU A 28 2.42 -9.06 -0.87
N ALA A 29 1.40 -9.57 -0.19
CA ALA A 29 1.01 -10.98 -0.29
C ALA A 29 0.59 -11.36 -1.72
N GLY A 30 -0.22 -10.53 -2.38
CA GLY A 30 -0.61 -10.73 -3.78
C GLY A 30 0.57 -10.65 -4.75
N GLY A 31 1.51 -9.73 -4.52
CA GLY A 31 2.73 -9.60 -5.32
C GLY A 31 3.63 -10.83 -5.19
N ILE A 32 3.86 -11.32 -3.97
CA ILE A 32 4.65 -12.54 -3.72
C ILE A 32 3.95 -13.77 -4.33
N PHE A 33 2.63 -13.86 -4.21
CA PHE A 33 1.86 -14.94 -4.82
C PHE A 33 2.06 -14.99 -6.34
N LEU A 34 1.96 -13.83 -7.02
CA LEU A 34 2.18 -13.72 -8.46
C LEU A 34 3.63 -14.02 -8.89
N LEU A 35 4.62 -13.72 -8.05
CA LEU A 35 6.02 -13.99 -8.38
C LEU A 35 6.39 -15.47 -8.24
N ASN A 36 5.78 -16.20 -7.30
CA ASN A 36 6.06 -17.61 -7.08
C ASN A 36 5.16 -18.54 -7.91
N TRP A 37 3.89 -18.18 -8.09
CA TRP A 37 2.86 -19.03 -8.71
C TRP A 37 2.35 -18.48 -10.04
N GLY A 38 2.87 -17.33 -10.48
CA GLY A 38 2.43 -16.70 -11.73
C GLY A 38 2.77 -17.50 -12.98
N GLU A 39 3.79 -18.37 -12.92
CA GLU A 39 4.20 -19.26 -14.02
C GLU A 39 3.09 -20.23 -14.45
N TYR A 40 2.20 -20.60 -13.52
CA TYR A 40 1.06 -21.50 -13.76
C TYR A 40 -0.20 -20.78 -14.24
N LEU A 41 -0.26 -19.46 -14.08
CA LEU A 41 -1.44 -18.66 -14.44
C LEU A 41 -1.21 -17.85 -15.73
N PHE A 42 0.04 -17.51 -16.03
CA PHE A 42 0.42 -16.72 -17.20
C PHE A 42 1.53 -17.43 -17.98
N PHE A 43 1.22 -17.82 -19.22
CA PHE A 43 2.08 -18.68 -20.03
C PHE A 43 3.15 -17.92 -20.83
N VAL A 44 3.16 -16.59 -20.79
CA VAL A 44 4.06 -15.74 -21.58
C VAL A 44 5.03 -14.98 -20.68
N PHE A 45 6.33 -15.24 -20.85
CA PHE A 45 7.38 -14.50 -20.17
C PHE A 45 7.62 -13.14 -20.86
N PRO A 46 7.84 -12.02 -20.14
CA PRO A 46 7.96 -11.84 -18.67
C PRO A 46 6.70 -11.25 -17.99
N GLU A 47 5.49 -11.66 -18.37
CA GLU A 47 4.26 -10.97 -17.95
C GLU A 47 3.95 -11.08 -16.45
N TRP A 48 4.09 -12.26 -15.86
CA TRP A 48 3.80 -12.46 -14.43
C TRP A 48 4.76 -11.69 -13.51
N GLN A 49 6.03 -11.53 -13.93
CA GLN A 49 7.01 -10.73 -13.19
C GLN A 49 6.63 -9.24 -13.19
N ILE A 50 6.12 -8.74 -14.31
CA ILE A 50 5.62 -7.37 -14.42
C ILE A 50 4.39 -7.19 -13.53
N TYR A 51 3.45 -8.13 -13.53
CA TYR A 51 2.24 -8.05 -12.70
C TYR A 51 2.56 -8.12 -11.20
N GLY A 52 3.45 -9.03 -10.79
CA GLY A 52 3.95 -9.13 -9.42
C GLY A 52 4.73 -7.89 -8.99
N GLY A 53 5.59 -7.36 -9.87
CA GLY A 53 6.33 -6.12 -9.66
C GLY A 53 5.44 -4.90 -9.46
N ILE A 54 4.35 -4.77 -10.23
CA ILE A 54 3.33 -3.73 -10.02
C ILE A 54 2.67 -3.90 -8.66
N GLY A 55 2.35 -5.13 -8.23
CA GLY A 55 1.81 -5.41 -6.89
C GLY A 55 2.73 -4.92 -5.76
N ILE A 56 4.04 -5.17 -5.88
CA ILE A 56 5.04 -4.64 -4.95
C ILE A 56 5.11 -3.11 -5.03
N GLY A 57 5.00 -2.52 -6.22
CA GLY A 57 4.93 -1.07 -6.41
C GLY A 57 3.77 -0.42 -5.65
N VAL A 58 2.60 -1.06 -5.64
CA VAL A 58 1.45 -0.62 -4.83
C VAL A 58 1.77 -0.71 -3.34
N ALA A 59 2.42 -1.78 -2.88
CA ALA A 59 2.84 -1.91 -1.49
C ALA A 59 3.80 -0.77 -1.10
N VAL A 60 4.78 -0.43 -1.94
CA VAL A 60 5.68 0.70 -1.69
C VAL A 60 4.92 2.03 -1.63
N ALA A 61 3.97 2.26 -2.54
CA ALA A 61 3.13 3.47 -2.51
C ALA A 61 2.26 3.56 -1.23
N ALA A 62 1.75 2.42 -0.75
CA ALA A 62 1.05 2.32 0.52
C ALA A 62 1.98 2.64 1.71
N ALA A 63 3.19 2.09 1.73
CA ALA A 63 4.19 2.37 2.76
C ALA A 63 4.59 3.85 2.81
N LEU A 64 4.82 4.47 1.64
CA LEU A 64 5.08 5.91 1.54
C LEU A 64 3.93 6.74 2.10
N SER A 65 2.69 6.30 1.88
CA SER A 65 1.51 6.97 2.42
C SER A 65 1.43 6.83 3.93
N ILE A 66 1.76 5.67 4.51
CA ILE A 66 1.84 5.47 5.96
C ILE A 66 2.86 6.44 6.59
N LEU A 67 4.05 6.55 5.99
CA LEU A 67 5.10 7.45 6.47
C LEU A 67 4.67 8.92 6.37
N ALA A 68 4.04 9.31 5.26
CA ALA A 68 3.53 10.67 5.05
C ALA A 68 2.49 11.07 6.11
N LEU A 69 1.56 10.17 6.42
CA LEU A 69 0.51 10.39 7.43
C LEU A 69 1.07 10.38 8.87
N SER A 70 2.09 9.55 9.12
CA SER A 70 2.71 9.43 10.45
C SER A 70 3.45 10.72 10.85
N ASN A 71 4.21 11.30 9.90
CA ASN A 71 5.03 12.49 10.12
C ASN A 71 4.28 13.83 9.95
N ARG A 72 2.99 13.80 9.58
CA ARG A 72 2.17 15.01 9.31
C ARG A 72 2.85 15.97 8.32
N SER A 73 3.59 15.45 7.36
CA SER A 73 4.37 16.27 6.44
C SER A 73 3.52 16.74 5.26
N TYR A 74 3.48 18.06 5.06
CA TYR A 74 2.74 18.68 3.97
C TYR A 74 3.29 18.30 2.59
N ILE A 75 4.62 18.24 2.46
CA ILE A 75 5.30 17.92 1.19
C ILE A 75 5.04 16.46 0.82
N TRP A 76 5.22 15.53 1.76
CA TRP A 76 5.01 14.09 1.51
C TRP A 76 3.57 13.75 1.15
N THR A 77 2.59 14.43 1.77
CA THR A 77 1.17 14.24 1.42
C THR A 77 0.88 14.68 -0.01
N ARG A 78 1.52 15.76 -0.49
CA ARG A 78 1.38 16.24 -1.87
C ARG A 78 1.98 15.25 -2.88
N VAL A 79 3.14 14.66 -2.57
CA VAL A 79 3.78 13.63 -3.39
C VAL A 79 2.87 12.39 -3.48
N CYS A 80 2.34 11.92 -2.34
CA CYS A 80 1.43 10.78 -2.33
C CYS A 80 0.19 11.05 -3.20
N LYS A 81 -0.43 12.23 -3.06
CA LYS A 81 -1.58 12.61 -3.90
C LYS A 81 -1.25 12.59 -5.40
N PHE A 82 -0.03 12.96 -5.78
CA PHE A 82 0.39 12.92 -7.17
C PHE A 82 0.63 11.48 -7.66
N ILE A 83 1.23 10.61 -6.83
CA ILE A 83 1.56 9.22 -7.19
C ILE A 83 0.29 8.35 -7.33
N TRP A 84 -0.66 8.48 -6.39
CA TRP A 84 -1.85 7.63 -6.33
C TRP A 84 -2.68 7.53 -7.63
N PRO A 85 -3.02 8.62 -8.36
CA PRO A 85 -3.78 8.49 -9.60
C PRO A 85 -3.03 7.69 -10.68
N PHE A 86 -1.69 7.81 -10.77
CA PHE A 86 -0.90 7.00 -11.70
C PHE A 86 -0.93 5.52 -11.30
N VAL A 87 -0.80 5.23 -10.01
CA VAL A 87 -0.87 3.85 -9.49
C VAL A 87 -2.23 3.23 -9.80
N ILE A 88 -3.33 3.95 -9.57
CA ILE A 88 -4.69 3.46 -9.87
C ILE A 88 -4.85 3.15 -11.35
N VAL A 89 -4.37 4.03 -12.24
CA VAL A 89 -4.46 3.80 -13.70
C VAL A 89 -3.65 2.58 -14.12
N ILE A 90 -2.40 2.45 -13.64
CA ILE A 90 -1.55 1.29 -13.94
C ILE A 90 -2.18 0.00 -13.41
N CYS A 91 -2.78 0.03 -12.22
CA CYS A 91 -3.47 -1.14 -11.65
C CYS A 91 -4.75 -1.50 -12.42
N ALA A 92 -5.48 -0.52 -12.94
CA ALA A 92 -6.64 -0.75 -13.78
C ALA A 92 -6.26 -1.43 -15.10
N VAL A 93 -5.21 -0.94 -15.77
CA VAL A 93 -4.68 -1.57 -17.00
C VAL A 93 -4.19 -2.98 -16.70
N ARG A 94 -3.43 -3.18 -15.61
CA ARG A 94 -2.99 -4.51 -15.17
C ARG A 94 -4.17 -5.45 -14.99
N ALA A 95 -5.23 -5.03 -14.29
CA ALA A 95 -6.40 -5.86 -14.04
C ALA A 95 -7.10 -6.30 -15.34
N ILE A 96 -7.25 -5.39 -16.31
CA ILE A 96 -7.86 -5.71 -17.61
C ILE A 96 -7.05 -6.77 -18.36
N ILE A 97 -5.72 -6.58 -18.46
CA ILE A 97 -4.85 -7.50 -19.19
C ILE A 97 -4.86 -8.88 -18.52
N MET A 98 -4.74 -8.93 -17.19
CA MET A 98 -4.78 -10.21 -16.45
C MET A 98 -6.09 -10.98 -16.67
N ILE A 99 -7.24 -10.30 -16.73
CA ILE A 99 -8.53 -10.95 -16.97
C ILE A 99 -8.61 -11.55 -18.39
N VAL A 100 -8.08 -10.84 -19.39
CA VAL A 100 -8.08 -11.31 -20.78
C VAL A 100 -7.15 -12.50 -20.96
N GLU A 101 -5.94 -12.45 -20.43
CA GLU A 101 -4.98 -13.55 -20.54
C GLU A 101 -5.43 -14.79 -19.75
N LEU A 102 -6.04 -14.60 -18.59
CA LEU A 102 -6.61 -15.72 -17.82
C LEU A 102 -7.73 -16.44 -18.57
N GLN A 103 -8.56 -15.71 -19.34
CA GLN A 103 -9.59 -16.31 -20.19
C GLN A 103 -9.02 -17.07 -21.39
N ARG A 104 -7.93 -16.58 -21.98
CA ARG A 104 -7.22 -17.26 -23.09
C ARG A 104 -6.50 -18.52 -22.62
N GLY A 105 -5.97 -18.51 -21.40
CA GLY A 105 -5.23 -19.62 -20.82
C GLY A 105 -6.09 -20.73 -20.20
N LYS A 106 -7.42 -20.62 -20.22
CA LYS A 106 -8.33 -21.53 -19.50
C LYS A 106 -8.10 -23.03 -19.80
N ASP A 107 -7.86 -23.36 -21.07
CA ASP A 107 -7.74 -24.75 -21.53
C ASP A 107 -6.38 -25.33 -21.11
N LYS A 108 -5.35 -24.47 -21.04
CA LYS A 108 -4.01 -24.84 -20.56
C LYS A 108 -4.01 -25.08 -19.06
N ILE A 109 -4.66 -24.21 -18.28
CA ILE A 109 -4.79 -24.38 -16.82
C ILE A 109 -5.57 -25.66 -16.49
N GLN A 110 -6.62 -25.98 -17.25
CA GLN A 110 -7.35 -27.23 -17.05
C GLN A 110 -6.45 -28.45 -17.30
N TRP A 111 -5.62 -28.43 -18.34
CA TRP A 111 -4.66 -29.50 -18.60
C TRP A 111 -3.59 -29.62 -17.50
N GLU A 112 -3.05 -28.50 -17.00
CA GLU A 112 -2.08 -28.53 -15.88
C GLU A 112 -2.69 -29.22 -14.65
N CYS A 113 -3.98 -28.96 -14.38
CA CYS A 113 -4.70 -29.61 -13.31
C CYS A 113 -5.00 -31.10 -13.55
N GLU A 114 -5.28 -31.50 -14.79
CA GLU A 114 -5.49 -32.91 -15.15
C GLU A 114 -4.18 -33.73 -15.11
N ASN A 115 -3.02 -33.07 -15.26
CA ASN A 115 -1.70 -33.70 -15.23
C ASN A 115 -0.97 -33.53 -13.89
N GLY A 116 -1.72 -33.30 -12.80
CA GLY A 116 -1.17 -33.32 -11.44
C GLY A 116 -0.42 -32.04 -11.04
N GLY A 117 -0.74 -30.90 -11.66
CA GLY A 117 -0.10 -29.61 -11.36
C GLY A 117 1.27 -29.43 -11.99
N GLN A 118 1.53 -30.14 -13.10
CA GLN A 118 2.71 -29.92 -13.92
C GLN A 118 2.55 -28.65 -14.77
N LEU A 119 3.65 -27.93 -14.95
CA LEU A 119 3.68 -26.75 -15.80
C LEU A 119 3.37 -27.14 -17.26
N TRP A 120 2.62 -26.31 -17.96
CA TRP A 120 2.28 -26.49 -19.37
C TRP A 120 3.54 -26.75 -20.20
N THR A 121 3.47 -27.72 -21.13
CA THR A 121 4.64 -28.24 -21.85
C THR A 121 5.46 -27.14 -22.52
N ASP A 122 4.82 -26.16 -23.16
CA ASP A 122 5.53 -25.06 -23.83
C ASP A 122 6.25 -24.15 -22.82
N SER A 123 5.67 -23.97 -21.63
CA SER A 123 6.24 -23.17 -20.55
C SER A 123 7.38 -23.91 -19.84
N ALA A 124 7.29 -25.25 -19.77
CA ALA A 124 8.34 -26.11 -19.26
C ALA A 124 9.53 -26.19 -20.24
N GLU A 125 9.25 -26.32 -21.53
CA GLU A 125 10.25 -26.30 -22.60
C GLU A 125 10.96 -24.94 -22.72
N ALA A 126 10.24 -23.86 -22.49
CA ALA A 126 10.82 -22.51 -22.42
C ALA A 126 11.64 -22.26 -21.14
N GLY A 127 11.74 -23.25 -20.24
CA GLY A 127 12.55 -23.19 -19.03
C GLY A 127 11.99 -22.28 -17.94
N TYR A 128 10.68 -22.01 -17.96
CA TYR A 128 10.05 -21.12 -16.99
C TYR A 128 9.85 -21.77 -15.61
N GLY A 129 9.91 -23.10 -15.52
CA GLY A 129 9.54 -23.85 -14.32
C GLY A 129 10.46 -23.65 -13.12
N GLY A 130 9.85 -23.29 -11.99
CA GLY A 130 10.40 -23.44 -10.65
C GLY A 130 10.26 -24.85 -10.06
N SER A 131 10.81 -25.07 -8.87
CA SER A 131 10.67 -26.31 -8.10
C SER A 131 9.33 -26.44 -7.34
N ALA A 132 8.44 -25.45 -7.49
CA ALA A 132 7.13 -25.43 -6.83
C ALA A 132 6.08 -26.03 -7.75
N SER A 133 5.28 -27.01 -7.30
CA SER A 133 4.20 -27.63 -8.08
C SER A 133 2.86 -26.95 -7.80
N PHE A 134 2.03 -26.71 -8.83
CA PHE A 134 0.77 -25.97 -8.69
C PHE A 134 -0.08 -26.48 -7.51
N PRO A 135 -0.66 -25.60 -6.66
CA PRO A 135 -1.27 -26.06 -5.42
C PRO A 135 -2.57 -26.81 -5.74
N THR A 136 -2.68 -28.03 -5.24
CA THR A 136 -3.84 -28.93 -5.46
C THR A 136 -5.19 -28.32 -5.06
N GLY A 137 -5.18 -27.34 -4.14
CA GLY A 137 -6.35 -26.55 -3.77
C GLY A 137 -6.97 -25.75 -4.92
N PHE A 138 -6.16 -25.31 -5.90
CA PHE A 138 -6.67 -24.61 -7.08
C PHE A 138 -7.31 -25.60 -8.08
N CYS A 139 -6.73 -26.79 -8.26
CA CYS A 139 -7.30 -27.79 -9.17
C CYS A 139 -8.60 -28.44 -8.64
N THR A 140 -8.78 -28.49 -7.32
CA THR A 140 -10.00 -29.04 -6.69
C THR A 140 -11.19 -28.09 -6.72
N THR A 141 -10.96 -26.78 -6.75
CA THR A 141 -12.02 -25.74 -6.75
C THR A 141 -12.50 -25.35 -8.16
N GLY A 142 -11.73 -25.67 -9.19
CA GLY A 142 -12.08 -25.51 -10.59
C GLY A 142 -11.91 -24.08 -11.12
N PHE A 143 -11.63 -23.95 -12.42
CA PHE A 143 -11.29 -22.68 -13.08
C PHE A 143 -12.35 -21.57 -12.88
N SER A 144 -13.64 -21.92 -12.89
CA SER A 144 -14.72 -20.93 -12.75
C SER A 144 -14.73 -20.21 -11.40
N SER A 145 -14.43 -20.91 -10.30
CA SER A 145 -14.42 -20.31 -8.96
C SER A 145 -13.18 -19.44 -8.75
N ILE A 146 -12.03 -19.88 -9.26
CA ILE A 146 -10.78 -19.12 -9.24
C ILE A 146 -10.90 -17.86 -10.07
N TYR A 147 -11.45 -17.96 -11.28
CA TYR A 147 -11.67 -16.82 -12.16
C TYR A 147 -12.54 -15.76 -11.48
N ALA A 148 -13.63 -16.17 -10.84
CA ALA A 148 -14.50 -15.27 -10.08
C ALA A 148 -13.77 -14.63 -8.89
N ALA A 149 -13.03 -15.42 -8.09
CA ALA A 149 -12.25 -14.92 -6.96
C ALA A 149 -11.18 -13.92 -7.40
N PHE A 150 -10.54 -14.16 -8.55
CA PHE A 150 -9.50 -13.29 -9.10
C PHE A 150 -10.08 -11.95 -9.56
N ILE A 151 -11.22 -11.95 -10.26
CA ILE A 151 -11.92 -10.72 -10.65
C ILE A 151 -12.35 -9.93 -9.42
N VAL A 152 -13.00 -10.59 -8.45
CA VAL A 152 -13.47 -9.92 -7.24
C VAL A 152 -12.28 -9.34 -6.47
N GLY A 153 -11.18 -10.08 -6.36
CA GLY A 153 -9.93 -9.60 -5.73
C GLY A 153 -9.35 -8.36 -6.41
N LEU A 154 -9.35 -8.32 -7.75
CA LEU A 154 -8.87 -7.16 -8.52
C LEU A 154 -9.80 -5.94 -8.37
N LEU A 155 -11.11 -6.14 -8.32
CA LEU A 155 -12.08 -5.05 -8.09
C LEU A 155 -11.96 -4.48 -6.67
N VAL A 156 -11.80 -5.35 -5.67
CA VAL A 156 -11.57 -4.94 -4.28
C VAL A 156 -10.25 -4.19 -4.14
N ASP A 157 -9.18 -4.65 -4.81
CA ASP A 157 -7.89 -3.94 -4.86
C ASP A 157 -8.06 -2.52 -5.41
N LEU A 158 -8.79 -2.36 -6.52
CA LEU A 158 -9.04 -1.05 -7.12
C LEU A 158 -9.89 -0.15 -6.21
N ALA A 159 -10.91 -0.70 -5.55
CA ALA A 159 -11.71 0.01 -4.55
C ALA A 159 -10.85 0.47 -3.35
N PHE A 160 -9.93 -0.37 -2.89
CA PHE A 160 -9.03 -0.05 -1.77
C PHE A 160 -8.06 1.07 -2.14
N GLN A 161 -7.53 1.07 -3.36
CA GLN A 161 -6.67 2.13 -3.87
C GLN A 161 -7.41 3.46 -4.03
N MET A 162 -8.64 3.44 -4.56
CA MET A 162 -9.48 4.64 -4.65
C MET A 162 -9.81 5.23 -3.27
N TYR A 163 -10.12 4.37 -2.30
CA TYR A 163 -10.38 4.81 -0.94
C TYR A 163 -9.13 5.40 -0.27
N MET A 164 -7.96 4.82 -0.50
CA MET A 164 -6.70 5.36 0.00
C MET A 164 -6.38 6.74 -0.60
N PHE A 165 -6.61 6.93 -1.91
CA PHE A 165 -6.48 8.23 -2.54
C PHE A 165 -7.41 9.28 -1.91
N PHE A 166 -8.67 8.91 -1.65
CA PHE A 166 -9.64 9.79 -0.98
C PHE A 166 -9.15 10.22 0.41
N LEU A 167 -8.59 9.30 1.20
CA LEU A 167 -8.04 9.60 2.53
C LEU A 167 -6.85 10.56 2.47
N VAL A 168 -5.91 10.34 1.54
CA VAL A 168 -4.73 11.21 1.35
C VAL A 168 -5.15 12.61 0.89
N TRP A 169 -6.09 12.70 -0.06
CA TRP A 169 -6.62 13.98 -0.54
C TRP A 169 -7.29 14.78 0.59
N ARG A 170 -8.11 14.11 1.42
CA ARG A 170 -8.79 14.74 2.56
C ARG A 170 -7.79 15.22 3.61
N PHE A 171 -6.75 14.43 3.90
CA PHE A 171 -5.70 14.81 4.85
C PHE A 171 -4.96 16.09 4.40
N GLN A 172 -4.67 16.22 3.10
CA GLN A 172 -4.07 17.43 2.55
C GLN A 172 -4.95 18.66 2.76
N LYS A 173 -6.24 18.58 2.46
CA LYS A 173 -7.16 19.72 2.62
C LYS A 173 -7.24 20.21 4.07
N ARG A 174 -7.16 19.29 5.02
CA ARG A 174 -7.08 19.63 6.44
C ARG A 174 -5.77 20.37 6.79
N LEU A 175 -4.63 19.93 6.25
CA LEU A 175 -3.34 20.60 6.47
C LEU A 175 -3.29 22.01 5.86
N GLU A 176 -3.86 22.20 4.66
CA GLU A 176 -3.97 23.52 4.02
C GLU A 176 -4.79 24.48 4.89
N HIS A 177 -5.89 24.00 5.48
CA HIS A 177 -6.71 24.82 6.38
C HIS A 177 -5.95 25.24 7.65
N TYR A 178 -5.18 24.33 8.26
CA TYR A 178 -4.33 24.67 9.42
C TYR A 178 -3.23 25.68 9.08
N GLN A 179 -2.61 25.58 7.90
CA GLN A 179 -1.58 26.53 7.45
C GLN A 179 -2.19 27.92 7.23
N ASN A 180 -3.36 28.00 6.59
CA ASN A 180 -4.05 29.27 6.37
C ASN A 180 -4.51 29.93 7.67
N MET A 181 -4.86 29.14 8.70
CA MET A 181 -5.16 29.67 10.03
C MET A 181 -3.90 30.17 10.76
N LYS A 182 -2.77 29.47 10.65
CA LYS A 182 -1.49 29.92 11.25
C LYS A 182 -0.98 31.21 10.63
N ALA A 183 -1.14 31.38 9.31
CA ALA A 183 -0.75 32.60 8.60
C ALA A 183 -1.60 33.83 8.96
N ARG A 184 -2.78 33.63 9.58
CA ARG A 184 -3.70 34.71 10.00
C ARG A 184 -3.60 35.07 11.48
N LEU A 185 -2.75 34.41 12.27
CA LEU A 185 -2.44 34.92 13.60
C LEU A 185 -1.53 36.14 13.46
N PRO A 186 -1.87 37.27 14.11
CA PRO A 186 -0.98 38.42 14.13
C PRO A 186 0.35 38.02 14.77
N SER A 187 1.44 38.44 14.14
CA SER A 187 2.83 38.18 14.53
C SER A 187 3.13 38.48 16.01
N CYS A 188 2.33 39.33 16.67
CA CYS A 188 2.42 39.61 18.11
C CYS A 188 2.10 38.45 19.06
N LEU A 189 1.48 37.35 18.61
CA LEU A 189 1.15 36.20 19.50
C LEU A 189 2.13 35.02 19.38
N THR A 190 2.99 35.03 18.36
CA THR A 190 3.95 33.95 18.12
C THR A 190 5.08 33.92 19.15
N ASP A 191 5.52 35.09 19.65
CA ASP A 191 6.55 35.16 20.69
C ASP A 191 6.07 34.70 22.08
N ARG A 192 4.74 34.63 22.32
CA ARG A 192 4.20 34.24 23.63
C ARG A 192 3.94 32.75 23.79
N MET A 193 3.93 31.98 22.70
CA MET A 193 3.64 30.53 22.73
C MET A 193 4.88 29.63 22.69
N ASP A 194 6.07 30.17 22.37
CA ASP A 194 7.33 29.40 22.45
C ASP A 194 7.81 29.16 23.90
N LEU A 195 7.17 29.77 24.89
CA LEU A 195 7.51 29.62 26.31
C LEU A 195 6.85 28.42 27.01
N SER A 196 5.98 27.65 26.35
CA SER A 196 5.23 26.57 27.02
C SER A 196 5.36 25.17 26.40
N MET A 197 6.26 24.95 25.43
CA MET A 197 6.67 23.58 25.08
C MET A 197 7.99 23.26 25.78
N PRO A 198 8.00 22.40 26.82
CA PRO A 198 9.25 21.80 27.27
C PRO A 198 9.74 20.87 26.15
N ARG A 199 10.66 21.35 25.31
CA ARG A 199 11.54 20.46 24.56
C ARG A 199 12.31 19.66 25.59
N GLY A 200 11.90 18.42 25.78
CA GLY A 200 12.69 17.39 26.45
C GLY A 200 14.01 17.21 25.72
N ARG A 201 15.00 18.02 26.10
CA ARG A 201 16.42 17.82 25.87
C ARG A 201 17.16 18.58 26.95
N ARG A 202 17.04 18.11 28.21
CA ARG A 202 18.00 18.46 29.26
C ARG A 202 19.36 17.99 28.76
N SER A 203 20.20 18.93 28.36
CA SER A 203 21.60 18.68 28.11
C SER A 203 22.22 18.18 29.43
N GLU A 204 22.95 17.07 29.37
CA GLU A 204 23.63 16.45 30.52
C GLU A 204 24.56 17.42 31.28
N SER A 205 24.91 18.55 30.68
CA SER A 205 25.66 19.64 31.31
C SER A 205 24.94 20.32 32.50
N GLU A 206 23.61 20.28 32.57
CA GLU A 206 22.86 20.87 33.71
C GLU A 206 22.77 19.91 34.91
N LEU A 207 22.75 18.59 34.69
CA LEU A 207 22.82 17.62 35.79
C LEU A 207 24.20 17.63 36.47
N ALA A 208 25.28 17.87 35.72
CA ALA A 208 26.63 17.94 36.27
C ALA A 208 26.83 19.14 37.21
N ARG A 209 26.13 20.27 36.99
CA ARG A 209 26.20 21.45 37.87
C ARG A 209 25.40 21.29 39.17
N ALA A 210 24.35 20.47 39.17
CA ALA A 210 23.57 20.22 40.39
C ALA A 210 24.33 19.34 41.40
N ALA A 211 25.22 18.45 40.93
CA ALA A 211 25.97 17.54 41.80
C ALA A 211 27.18 18.18 42.52
N SER A 212 27.64 19.38 42.10
CA SER A 212 28.78 20.05 42.75
C SER A 212 28.39 20.99 43.88
N VAL A 213 27.12 21.38 43.99
CA VAL A 213 26.64 22.30 45.03
C VAL A 213 26.36 21.58 46.36
N ASP A 214 26.18 20.27 46.34
CA ASP A 214 25.82 19.46 47.53
C ASP A 214 27.03 18.82 48.24
N ARG A 215 28.25 19.25 47.92
CA ARG A 215 29.49 18.74 48.54
C ARG A 215 30.24 19.80 49.36
N GLY A 216 29.54 20.86 49.75
CA GLY A 216 30.08 22.00 50.49
C GLY A 216 29.28 22.35 51.76
N ARG A 217 28.78 21.34 52.48
CA ARG A 217 28.33 21.47 53.87
C ARG A 217 28.80 20.26 54.68
#